data_AF-A0A351HCA5-F1
#
_entry.id   AF-A0A351HCA5-F1
#
_cell.length_a   1.000
_cell.length_b   1.000
_cell.length_c   1.000
_cell.angle_alpha   90.00
_cell.angle_beta   90.00
_cell.angle_gamma   90.00
#
_symmetry.space_group_name_H-M   'P 1'
#
loop_
_entity.id
_entity.type
_entity.pdbx_description
1 polymer ?
#
loop_
_entity_poly.entity_id
_entity_poly.type
_entity_poly.pdbx_seq_one_letter_code
_entity_poly.pdbx_strand_id
1 'polypeptide(L)'
;KDDDKTLQEKSVGQFRGNSAYEHPSFADPAPNVKVWQGEDARSQFPDVQQWGMAIDLNSCTGCTACIVACQSENNIPIVGKDQVLRGREMHWMRIDRYFSAEKYDQEEIPEDVQVSFMGMMCQHCENAPCEQVCPVNATVHDNQGLNTMAYNRCVGTRYCANNCPYKVRRFNFFDWNKRAIGEFYKGPLGPVDEPEIGKLQKNPNVTIRMRGVMEKCTFCTQRIESAKIEQKRLAGASGHIKIADGTIKTACQQVCPTDAISFGDISDASSEVSQMKASDRNYSVLGYLNARPRTTYLARLRNPNPKMPDAYKAPYAYGQYKERYGHSSGGDYGAGHTEGAAPSHDAHSPHSEAAPAAH
;
A
#
# COMPACT_ATOMS: atom_id res chain seq x y z
N LYS A 1 33.74 7.62 1.18
CA LYS A 1 33.61 8.89 1.93
C LYS A 1 32.69 8.74 3.16
N ASP A 2 32.33 7.52 3.58
CA ASP A 2 31.22 7.28 4.53
C ASP A 2 31.50 6.17 5.56
N ASP A 3 32.75 5.75 5.73
CA ASP A 3 33.07 4.69 6.70
C ASP A 3 32.83 5.15 8.15
N ASP A 4 33.07 6.43 8.44
CA ASP A 4 32.97 7.02 9.78
C ASP A 4 31.58 7.60 10.14
N LYS A 5 30.56 7.41 9.28
CA LYS A 5 29.21 7.96 9.52
C LYS A 5 28.35 7.08 10.42
N THR A 6 27.52 7.73 11.24
CA THR A 6 26.56 7.07 12.15
C THR A 6 25.47 6.32 11.36
N LEU A 7 24.82 5.34 11.99
CA LEU A 7 23.74 4.56 11.36
C LEU A 7 22.57 5.47 10.88
N GLN A 8 22.30 6.56 11.59
CA GLN A 8 21.34 7.60 11.20
C GLN A 8 21.75 8.39 9.96
N GLU A 9 23.03 8.60 9.70
CA GLU A 9 23.49 9.28 8.47
C GLU A 9 23.56 8.31 7.29
N LYS A 10 23.82 7.04 7.56
CA LYS A 10 23.77 5.96 6.56
C LYS A 10 22.34 5.69 6.07
N SER A 11 21.32 5.89 6.91
CA SER A 11 19.92 5.77 6.51
C SER A 11 19.47 6.91 5.56
N VAL A 12 20.04 8.10 5.70
CA VAL A 12 19.78 9.25 4.81
C VAL A 12 20.52 9.12 3.47
N GLY A 13 21.63 8.38 3.42
CA GLY A 13 22.44 8.15 2.22
C GLY A 13 21.99 7.02 1.30
N GLN A 14 20.98 6.22 1.69
CA GLN A 14 20.32 5.29 0.77
C GLN A 14 19.18 6.01 0.06
N PHE A 15 19.23 6.04 -1.28
CA PHE A 15 18.25 6.72 -2.15
C PHE A 15 16.78 6.28 -2.00
N ARG A 16 16.45 5.37 -1.08
CA ARG A 16 15.08 4.93 -0.75
C ARG A 16 14.98 4.46 0.71
N GLY A 17 14.92 5.39 1.65
CA GLY A 17 14.55 5.15 3.04
C GLY A 17 13.75 6.35 3.56
N ASN A 18 12.55 6.12 4.10
CA ASN A 18 11.61 7.18 4.46
C ASN A 18 11.53 7.26 5.99
N SER A 19 12.19 8.23 6.64
CA SER A 19 11.99 8.46 8.09
C SER A 19 12.12 9.91 8.59
N ALA A 20 12.25 10.92 7.73
CA ALA A 20 12.38 12.32 8.16
C ALA A 20 11.08 13.15 8.03
N TYR A 21 9.94 12.51 7.79
CA TYR A 21 8.67 13.22 7.60
C TYR A 21 7.76 13.06 8.82
N GLU A 22 7.46 14.18 9.47
CA GLU A 22 6.39 14.27 10.46
C GLU A 22 5.05 14.10 9.74
N HIS A 23 4.26 13.11 10.17
CA HIS A 23 2.88 12.98 9.73
C HIS A 23 2.14 14.29 10.06
N PRO A 24 1.39 14.88 9.12
CA PRO A 24 0.67 16.10 9.38
C PRO A 24 -0.27 15.82 10.53
N SER A 25 -0.17 16.63 11.57
CA SER A 25 -1.22 16.70 12.57
C SER A 25 -2.46 17.20 11.82
N PHE A 26 -3.40 16.30 11.51
CA PHE A 26 -4.72 16.68 11.00
C PHE A 26 -5.56 17.40 12.08
N ALA A 27 -4.97 17.59 13.27
CA ALA A 27 -5.44 18.47 14.33
C ALA A 27 -5.01 19.94 14.11
N ASP A 28 -4.02 20.22 13.26
CA ASP A 28 -3.70 21.59 12.84
C ASP A 28 -4.67 22.03 11.73
N PRO A 29 -5.24 23.25 11.83
CA PRO A 29 -6.10 23.77 10.76
C PRO A 29 -5.34 23.78 9.44
N ALA A 30 -6.00 23.34 8.37
CA ALA A 30 -5.42 23.27 7.04
C ALA A 30 -4.78 24.64 6.66
N PRO A 31 -3.62 24.66 5.96
CA PRO A 31 -2.84 25.89 5.71
C PRO A 31 -3.61 26.99 4.94
N ASN A 32 -4.79 26.69 4.41
CA ASN A 32 -5.70 27.61 3.74
C ASN A 32 -6.78 28.22 4.65
N VAL A 33 -6.82 27.93 5.95
CA VAL A 33 -7.77 28.56 6.89
C VAL A 33 -7.06 29.65 7.69
N LYS A 34 -6.89 30.82 7.06
CA LYS A 34 -6.28 32.04 7.66
C LYS A 34 -6.96 32.54 8.95
N VAL A 35 -8.10 31.95 9.35
CA VAL A 35 -8.92 32.41 10.46
C VAL A 35 -8.47 31.82 11.82
N TRP A 36 -7.61 30.79 11.83
CA TRP A 36 -7.28 30.04 13.06
C TRP A 36 -5.77 29.80 13.23
N GLN A 37 -4.96 30.87 13.23
CA GLN A 37 -3.54 30.79 13.59
C GLN A 37 -3.37 31.10 15.08
N GLY A 38 -2.80 30.17 15.87
CA GLY A 38 -2.46 30.39 17.29
C GLY A 38 -2.48 29.12 18.15
N GLU A 39 -1.74 29.11 19.26
CA GLU A 39 -1.78 28.02 20.26
C GLU A 39 -3.18 27.86 20.89
N ASP A 40 -3.95 28.95 21.01
CA ASP A 40 -5.33 28.94 21.52
C ASP A 40 -6.35 28.31 20.56
N ALA A 41 -6.05 28.28 19.26
CA ALA A 41 -6.84 27.53 18.28
C ALA A 41 -6.48 26.04 18.32
N ARG A 42 -5.21 25.71 18.58
CA ARG A 42 -4.73 24.32 18.77
C ARG A 42 -5.36 23.64 19.99
N SER A 43 -5.54 24.36 21.10
CA SER A 43 -6.18 23.80 22.30
C SER A 43 -7.68 23.50 22.12
N GLN A 44 -8.31 23.97 21.04
CA GLN A 44 -9.74 23.74 20.74
C GLN A 44 -9.97 22.54 19.81
N PHE A 45 -8.92 22.00 19.17
CA PHE A 45 -9.00 20.77 18.41
C PHE A 45 -8.53 19.60 19.30
N PRO A 46 -9.40 18.61 19.58
CA PRO A 46 -8.97 17.45 20.36
C PRO A 46 -7.85 16.71 19.61
N ASP A 47 -6.87 16.16 20.32
CA ASP A 47 -5.84 15.28 19.74
C ASP A 47 -6.52 14.13 18.98
N VAL A 48 -6.59 14.28 17.65
CA VAL A 48 -7.26 13.30 16.79
C VAL A 48 -6.34 12.11 16.60
N GLN A 49 -6.80 10.93 16.99
CA GLN A 49 -6.09 9.68 16.72
C GLN A 49 -5.88 9.49 15.22
N GLN A 50 -4.68 9.11 14.87
CA GLN A 50 -4.22 9.00 13.50
C GLN A 50 -3.95 7.53 13.17
N TRP A 51 -4.68 6.96 12.22
CA TRP A 51 -4.55 5.53 11.96
C TRP A 51 -3.44 5.23 10.96
N GLY A 52 -2.64 4.21 11.27
CA GLY A 52 -1.60 3.71 10.39
C GLY A 52 -1.36 2.23 10.55
N MET A 53 -0.55 1.69 9.64
CA MET A 53 -0.23 0.27 9.60
C MET A 53 1.27 0.08 9.36
N ALA A 54 1.86 -0.93 9.98
CA ALA A 54 3.21 -1.40 9.72
C ALA A 54 3.17 -2.89 9.40
N ILE A 55 3.93 -3.33 8.40
CA ILE A 55 3.97 -4.73 7.98
C ILE A 55 5.40 -5.25 8.05
N ASP A 56 5.67 -6.23 8.91
CA ASP A 56 6.95 -6.90 8.97
C ASP A 56 7.08 -7.98 7.90
N LEU A 57 7.89 -7.70 6.86
CA LEU A 57 8.14 -8.64 5.78
C LEU A 57 9.08 -9.79 6.18
N ASN A 58 9.73 -9.69 7.34
CA ASN A 58 10.57 -10.75 7.88
C ASN A 58 9.72 -11.93 8.36
N SER A 59 8.69 -11.63 9.15
CA SER A 59 7.77 -12.61 9.72
C SER A 59 6.71 -13.08 8.71
N CYS A 60 6.43 -12.29 7.65
CA CYS A 60 5.49 -12.67 6.61
C CYS A 60 5.97 -13.91 5.82
N THR A 61 5.21 -15.00 5.91
CA THR A 61 5.45 -16.26 5.17
C THR A 61 4.63 -16.39 3.89
N GLY A 62 3.72 -15.45 3.62
CA GLY A 62 2.84 -15.51 2.45
C GLY A 62 1.67 -16.50 2.58
N CYS A 63 1.21 -16.80 3.82
CA CYS A 63 0.13 -17.74 4.11
C CYS A 63 -1.26 -17.38 3.53
N THR A 64 -1.45 -16.17 3.00
CA THR A 64 -2.70 -15.64 2.39
C THR A 64 -3.94 -15.56 3.29
N ALA A 65 -3.85 -15.92 4.57
CA ALA A 65 -4.95 -15.82 5.52
C ALA A 65 -5.54 -14.40 5.62
N CYS A 66 -4.68 -13.38 5.55
CA CYS A 66 -5.07 -11.96 5.55
C CYS A 66 -5.95 -11.56 4.35
N ILE A 67 -5.80 -12.22 3.19
CA ILE A 67 -6.65 -11.98 2.01
C ILE A 67 -8.06 -12.50 2.28
N VAL A 68 -8.17 -13.73 2.78
CA VAL A 68 -9.45 -14.39 3.09
C VAL A 68 -10.19 -13.67 4.21
N ALA A 69 -9.48 -13.25 5.27
CA ALA A 69 -10.09 -12.47 6.34
C ALA A 69 -10.59 -11.10 5.86
N CYS A 70 -9.84 -10.43 4.97
CA CYS A 70 -10.31 -9.18 4.36
C CYS A 70 -11.57 -9.41 3.52
N GLN A 71 -11.62 -10.54 2.79
CA GLN A 71 -12.77 -10.94 1.99
C GLN A 71 -14.01 -11.23 2.84
N SER A 72 -13.87 -12.01 3.93
CA SER A 72 -14.97 -12.34 4.83
C SER A 72 -15.48 -11.14 5.60
N GLU A 73 -14.57 -10.30 6.12
CA GLU A 73 -14.92 -9.14 6.93
C GLU A 73 -15.61 -8.05 6.09
N ASN A 74 -15.09 -7.80 4.89
CA ASN A 74 -15.49 -6.67 4.06
C ASN A 74 -16.40 -7.06 2.90
N ASN A 75 -17.13 -8.18 2.99
CA ASN A 75 -18.12 -8.60 1.99
C ASN A 75 -17.59 -8.62 0.54
N ILE A 76 -16.31 -8.94 0.34
CA ILE A 76 -15.70 -8.89 -0.99
C ILE A 76 -16.23 -10.06 -1.82
N PRO A 77 -16.75 -9.82 -3.03
CA PRO A 77 -17.33 -10.89 -3.83
C PRO A 77 -16.27 -11.83 -4.40
N ILE A 78 -16.66 -13.08 -4.64
CA ILE A 78 -15.84 -14.06 -5.35
C ILE A 78 -15.98 -13.80 -6.86
N VAL A 79 -14.87 -13.89 -7.58
CA VAL A 79 -14.81 -13.70 -9.03
C VAL A 79 -14.43 -15.03 -9.69
N GLY A 80 -15.17 -15.41 -10.74
CA GLY A 80 -14.91 -16.64 -11.49
C GLY A 80 -13.62 -16.60 -12.32
N LYS A 81 -13.09 -17.78 -12.67
CA LYS A 81 -11.83 -17.98 -13.39
C LYS A 81 -11.67 -17.06 -14.61
N ASP A 82 -12.68 -16.99 -15.48
CA ASP A 82 -12.59 -16.22 -16.73
C ASP A 82 -12.39 -14.72 -16.52
N GLN A 83 -12.92 -14.19 -15.41
CA GLN A 83 -12.81 -12.77 -15.09
C GLN A 83 -11.51 -12.47 -14.34
N VAL A 84 -11.02 -13.43 -13.53
CA VAL A 84 -9.68 -13.37 -12.95
C VAL A 84 -8.60 -13.38 -14.03
N LEU A 85 -8.73 -14.21 -15.07
CA LEU A 85 -7.81 -14.23 -16.23
C LEU A 85 -7.75 -12.88 -16.97
N ARG A 86 -8.80 -12.06 -16.86
CA ARG A 86 -8.86 -10.69 -17.41
C ARG A 86 -8.36 -9.62 -16.43
N GLY A 87 -7.76 -10.01 -15.30
CA GLY A 87 -7.24 -9.10 -14.27
C GLY A 87 -8.33 -8.35 -13.50
N ARG A 88 -9.49 -8.99 -13.27
CA ARG A 88 -10.66 -8.40 -12.59
C ARG A 88 -10.93 -9.07 -11.25
N GLU A 89 -9.88 -9.53 -10.58
CA GLU A 89 -9.98 -10.10 -9.24
C GLU A 89 -10.40 -9.06 -8.21
N MET A 90 -11.33 -9.45 -7.34
CA MET A 90 -11.79 -8.62 -6.24
C MET A 90 -11.04 -9.03 -4.97
N HIS A 91 -9.82 -8.51 -4.81
CA HIS A 91 -9.05 -8.61 -3.58
C HIS A 91 -8.49 -7.23 -3.21
N TRP A 92 -8.84 -6.75 -2.01
CA TRP A 92 -8.39 -5.45 -1.48
C TRP A 92 -6.95 -5.47 -0.97
N MET A 93 -6.45 -6.67 -0.70
CA MET A 93 -5.08 -6.98 -0.35
C MET A 93 -4.61 -8.12 -1.24
N ARG A 94 -3.37 -8.06 -1.72
CA ARG A 94 -2.69 -9.13 -2.43
C ARG A 94 -1.35 -9.42 -1.77
N ILE A 95 -0.87 -10.65 -1.89
CA ILE A 95 0.50 -11.00 -1.50
C ILE A 95 1.30 -11.13 -2.80
N ASP A 96 2.19 -10.17 -3.04
CA ASP A 96 3.06 -10.16 -4.20
C ASP A 96 4.29 -11.03 -3.90
N ARG A 97 4.62 -11.92 -4.84
CA ARG A 97 5.80 -12.79 -4.79
C ARG A 97 6.83 -12.25 -5.75
N TYR A 98 8.00 -11.90 -5.24
CA TYR A 98 9.14 -11.47 -6.04
C TYR A 98 10.24 -12.50 -5.96
N PHE A 99 10.85 -12.76 -7.12
CA PHE A 99 11.96 -13.69 -7.28
C PHE A 99 13.23 -12.88 -7.55
N SER A 100 14.32 -13.26 -6.90
CA SER A 100 15.65 -12.68 -7.11
C SER A 100 16.65 -13.81 -7.21
N ALA A 101 17.59 -13.70 -8.13
CA ALA A 101 18.60 -14.72 -8.42
C ALA A 101 19.94 -14.03 -8.66
N GLU A 102 21.04 -14.75 -8.46
CA GLU A 102 22.40 -14.24 -8.69
C GLU A 102 22.60 -13.81 -10.15
N LYS A 103 22.16 -14.65 -11.09
CA LYS A 103 22.05 -14.33 -12.51
C LYS A 103 20.57 -14.32 -12.89
N TYR A 104 20.12 -13.23 -13.49
CA TYR A 104 18.76 -13.09 -13.96
C TYR A 104 18.79 -12.81 -15.45
N ASP A 105 18.64 -13.87 -16.25
CA ASP A 105 18.29 -13.73 -17.66
C ASP A 105 16.76 -13.72 -17.77
N GLN A 106 16.18 -12.82 -18.57
CA GLN A 106 14.73 -12.81 -18.79
C GLN A 106 14.26 -14.04 -19.58
N GLU A 107 15.18 -14.71 -20.27
CA GLU A 107 14.90 -15.86 -21.13
C GLU A 107 14.96 -17.21 -20.39
N GLU A 108 15.62 -17.28 -19.23
CA GLU A 108 15.81 -18.51 -18.47
C GLU A 108 15.17 -18.43 -17.06
N ILE A 109 14.60 -19.55 -16.60
CA ILE A 109 14.10 -19.67 -15.22
C ILE A 109 15.30 -20.08 -14.35
N PRO A 110 15.77 -19.24 -13.41
CA PRO A 110 16.90 -19.58 -12.56
C PRO A 110 16.57 -20.78 -11.66
N GLU A 111 17.53 -21.69 -11.48
CA GLU A 111 17.36 -22.88 -10.63
C GLU A 111 17.26 -22.52 -9.14
N ASP A 112 18.08 -21.57 -8.67
CA ASP A 112 18.06 -21.08 -7.29
C ASP A 112 17.52 -19.65 -7.22
N VAL A 113 16.33 -19.51 -6.65
CA VAL A 113 15.64 -18.23 -6.51
C VAL A 113 15.36 -17.90 -5.05
N GLN A 114 15.76 -16.70 -4.68
CA GLN A 114 15.37 -16.08 -3.43
C GLN A 114 13.98 -15.44 -3.57
N VAL A 115 13.01 -16.03 -2.87
CA VAL A 115 11.62 -15.55 -2.84
C VAL A 115 11.39 -14.53 -1.73
N SER A 116 10.70 -13.43 -2.06
CA SER A 116 10.24 -12.41 -1.13
C SER A 116 8.74 -12.22 -1.27
N PHE A 117 8.03 -12.16 -0.14
CA PHE A 117 6.60 -11.87 -0.08
C PHE A 117 6.38 -10.43 0.35
N MET A 118 5.49 -9.70 -0.33
CA MET A 118 5.10 -8.35 0.04
C MET A 118 3.58 -8.20 0.01
N GLY A 119 2.98 -7.95 1.17
CA GLY A 119 1.54 -7.72 1.26
C GLY A 119 1.17 -6.32 0.78
N MET A 120 0.56 -6.21 -0.40
CA MET A 120 0.15 -4.94 -1.00
C MET A 120 -1.34 -4.72 -0.81
N MET A 121 -1.69 -3.59 -0.19
CA MET A 121 -3.06 -3.11 -0.01
C MET A 121 -3.13 -1.59 -0.20
N CYS A 122 -4.30 -0.98 0.02
CA CYS A 122 -4.38 0.48 0.07
C CYS A 122 -3.48 1.02 1.18
N GLN A 123 -2.54 1.88 0.80
CA GLN A 123 -1.58 2.44 1.74
C GLN A 123 -2.12 3.65 2.52
N HIS A 124 -3.37 4.07 2.25
CA HIS A 124 -3.98 5.29 2.82
C HIS A 124 -3.02 6.49 2.76
N CYS A 125 -2.58 6.80 1.53
CA CYS A 125 -1.64 7.87 1.22
C CYS A 125 -2.19 9.23 1.63
N GLU A 126 -1.47 10.03 2.43
CA GLU A 126 -1.92 11.39 2.79
C GLU A 126 -1.99 12.30 1.57
N ASN A 127 -0.95 12.25 0.73
CA ASN A 127 -0.98 12.87 -0.58
C ASN A 127 -1.53 11.84 -1.57
N ALA A 128 -2.83 11.55 -1.48
CA ALA A 128 -3.47 10.53 -2.31
C ALA A 128 -3.68 11.01 -3.76
N PRO A 129 -2.93 10.48 -4.74
CA PRO A 129 -3.19 10.80 -6.15
C PRO A 129 -4.57 10.29 -6.60
N CYS A 130 -5.10 9.25 -5.95
CA CYS A 130 -6.39 8.68 -6.29
C CYS A 130 -7.60 9.54 -5.87
N GLU A 131 -7.42 10.56 -5.02
CA GLU A 131 -8.53 11.45 -4.59
C GLU A 131 -8.75 12.60 -5.56
N GLN A 132 -7.67 13.29 -5.94
CA GLN A 132 -7.70 14.47 -6.81
C GLN A 132 -8.33 14.19 -8.19
N VAL A 133 -8.36 12.93 -8.60
CA VAL A 133 -8.88 12.47 -9.89
C VAL A 133 -10.34 12.01 -9.85
N CYS A 134 -11.01 12.05 -8.70
CA CYS A 134 -12.41 11.64 -8.59
C CYS A 134 -13.35 12.82 -8.87
N PRO A 135 -14.06 12.86 -10.01
CA PRO A 135 -14.87 14.03 -10.39
C PRO A 135 -16.09 14.26 -9.50
N VAL A 136 -16.53 13.22 -8.78
CA VAL A 136 -17.73 13.26 -7.92
C VAL A 136 -17.41 13.24 -6.44
N ASN A 137 -16.12 13.34 -6.09
CA ASN A 137 -15.63 13.31 -4.71
C ASN A 137 -16.08 12.07 -3.92
N ALA A 138 -16.04 10.89 -4.55
CA ALA A 138 -16.36 9.62 -3.89
C ALA A 138 -15.21 9.10 -3.00
N THR A 139 -14.04 9.72 -3.07
CA THR A 139 -12.85 9.36 -2.31
C THR A 139 -12.28 10.61 -1.68
N VAL A 140 -12.22 10.64 -0.34
CA VAL A 140 -11.77 11.79 0.45
C VAL A 140 -10.98 11.34 1.65
N HIS A 141 -10.09 12.18 2.14
CA HIS A 141 -9.47 11.99 3.44
C HIS A 141 -10.41 12.33 4.58
N ASP A 142 -10.35 11.50 5.62
CA ASP A 142 -10.89 11.81 6.93
C ASP A 142 -9.86 12.52 7.81
N ASN A 143 -10.31 13.17 8.88
CA ASN A 143 -9.45 13.85 9.85
C ASN A 143 -8.50 12.88 10.60
N GLN A 144 -8.78 11.57 10.59
CA GLN A 144 -7.92 10.56 11.19
C GLN A 144 -6.83 10.03 10.24
N GLY A 145 -6.71 10.62 9.04
CA GLY A 145 -5.73 10.22 8.03
C GLY A 145 -6.13 9.01 7.18
N LEU A 146 -7.38 8.53 7.30
CA LEU A 146 -7.87 7.49 6.40
C LEU A 146 -8.32 8.11 5.07
N ASN A 147 -7.81 7.54 3.99
CA ASN A 147 -8.51 7.63 2.71
C ASN A 147 -9.85 6.87 2.79
N THR A 148 -10.98 7.56 2.72
CA THR A 148 -12.32 6.95 2.77
C THR A 148 -12.87 6.77 1.35
N MET A 149 -13.68 5.72 1.15
CA MET A 149 -14.32 5.41 -0.14
C MET A 149 -15.83 5.35 0.09
N ALA A 150 -16.55 6.37 -0.39
CA ALA A 150 -18.00 6.39 -0.39
C ALA A 150 -18.52 5.60 -1.60
N TYR A 151 -18.90 4.34 -1.38
CA TYR A 151 -19.32 3.41 -2.43
C TYR A 151 -20.53 3.93 -3.23
N ASN A 152 -21.51 4.52 -2.55
CA ASN A 152 -22.74 5.07 -3.11
C ASN A 152 -22.52 6.32 -4.00
N ARG A 153 -21.42 7.06 -3.79
CA ARG A 153 -21.08 8.25 -4.58
C ARG A 153 -20.31 7.91 -5.86
N CYS A 154 -19.73 6.72 -5.94
CA CYS A 154 -18.90 6.31 -7.06
C CYS A 154 -19.74 6.11 -8.33
N VAL A 155 -19.47 6.92 -9.37
CA VAL A 155 -20.11 6.79 -10.69
C VAL A 155 -19.33 5.90 -11.67
N GLY A 156 -18.25 5.27 -11.20
CA GLY A 156 -17.54 4.24 -11.96
C GLY A 156 -16.62 4.71 -13.08
N THR A 157 -16.08 5.93 -13.01
CA THR A 157 -15.09 6.45 -14.00
C THR A 157 -13.77 5.68 -14.01
N ARG A 158 -13.45 4.96 -12.93
CA ARG A 158 -12.21 4.17 -12.72
C ARG A 158 -10.90 4.95 -12.75
N TYR A 159 -10.93 6.28 -12.90
CA TYR A 159 -9.70 7.07 -13.02
C TYR A 159 -8.84 7.03 -11.74
N CYS A 160 -9.47 6.87 -10.58
CA CYS A 160 -8.78 6.65 -9.30
C CYS A 160 -7.96 5.35 -9.24
N ALA A 161 -8.30 4.33 -10.05
CA ALA A 161 -7.49 3.12 -10.19
C ALA A 161 -6.22 3.40 -11.00
N ASN A 162 -6.34 4.17 -12.08
CA ASN A 162 -5.22 4.52 -12.95
C ASN A 162 -4.19 5.36 -12.19
N ASN A 163 -4.63 6.37 -11.45
CA ASN A 163 -3.72 7.26 -10.72
C ASN A 163 -3.16 6.65 -9.43
N CYS A 164 -3.70 5.51 -8.96
CA CYS A 164 -3.14 4.81 -7.81
C CYS A 164 -1.82 4.11 -8.22
N PRO A 165 -0.67 4.47 -7.64
CA PRO A 165 0.61 3.88 -8.04
C PRO A 165 0.70 2.39 -7.69
N TYR A 166 -0.01 1.96 -6.64
CA TYR A 166 -0.02 0.55 -6.20
C TYR A 166 -1.05 -0.33 -6.91
N LYS A 167 -1.98 0.28 -7.69
CA LYS A 167 -3.10 -0.43 -8.36
C LYS A 167 -3.92 -1.32 -7.41
N VAL A 168 -4.22 -0.80 -6.22
CA VAL A 168 -4.94 -1.50 -5.13
C VAL A 168 -6.41 -1.12 -5.01
N ARG A 169 -6.91 -0.31 -5.95
CA ARG A 169 -8.34 -0.06 -6.08
C ARG A 169 -8.94 -1.08 -7.06
N ARG A 170 -10.00 -1.77 -6.64
CA ARG A 170 -10.68 -2.83 -7.42
C ARG A 170 -12.03 -2.36 -7.90
N PHE A 171 -12.41 -2.70 -9.13
CA PHE A 171 -13.66 -2.23 -9.72
C PHE A 171 -14.66 -3.37 -9.84
N ASN A 172 -15.90 -3.13 -9.40
CA ASN A 172 -17.00 -4.06 -9.66
C ASN A 172 -17.47 -3.94 -11.11
N PHE A 173 -16.95 -4.81 -11.97
CA PHE A 173 -17.39 -4.87 -13.37
C PHE A 173 -18.83 -5.36 -13.52
N PHE A 174 -19.21 -6.35 -12.72
CA PHE A 174 -20.52 -6.96 -12.73
C PHE A 174 -21.16 -6.89 -11.35
N ASP A 175 -22.44 -7.25 -11.29
CA ASP A 175 -23.14 -7.40 -10.02
C ASP A 175 -22.88 -8.81 -9.50
N TRP A 176 -21.80 -8.95 -8.72
CA TRP A 176 -21.34 -10.24 -8.21
C TRP A 176 -22.21 -10.80 -7.08
N ASN A 177 -22.91 -9.94 -6.34
CA ASN A 177 -23.66 -10.35 -5.16
C ASN A 177 -25.10 -10.77 -5.50
N LYS A 178 -25.72 -10.16 -6.53
CA LYS A 178 -27.12 -10.41 -6.89
C LYS A 178 -27.34 -11.50 -7.95
N ARG A 179 -26.28 -12.18 -8.41
CA ARG A 179 -26.35 -13.08 -9.58
C ARG A 179 -25.64 -14.39 -9.34
N ALA A 180 -26.24 -15.45 -9.86
CA ALA A 180 -25.61 -16.76 -9.96
C ALA A 180 -24.37 -16.72 -10.88
N ILE A 181 -23.42 -17.60 -10.57
CA ILE A 181 -22.20 -17.79 -11.35
C ILE A 181 -22.59 -18.21 -12.78
N GLY A 182 -22.22 -17.39 -13.77
CA GLY A 182 -22.54 -17.60 -15.18
C GLY A 182 -23.55 -16.60 -15.75
N GLU A 183 -24.34 -15.90 -14.93
CA GLU A 183 -25.38 -14.97 -15.41
C GLU A 183 -25.02 -13.48 -15.30
N PHE A 184 -23.74 -13.20 -15.01
CA PHE A 184 -23.24 -11.85 -14.76
C PHE A 184 -23.45 -10.87 -15.93
N TYR A 185 -23.57 -11.37 -17.16
CA TYR A 185 -23.76 -10.58 -18.37
C TYR A 185 -25.20 -10.08 -18.57
N LYS A 186 -26.20 -10.65 -17.88
CA LYS A 186 -27.63 -10.36 -18.13
C LYS A 186 -28.05 -8.93 -17.77
N GLY A 187 -27.16 -8.08 -17.23
CA GLY A 187 -27.42 -6.66 -16.93
C GLY A 187 -28.57 -6.44 -15.94
N PRO A 188 -28.87 -5.20 -15.49
CA PRO A 188 -29.81 -4.91 -14.40
C PRO A 188 -31.24 -5.41 -14.62
N LEU A 189 -31.60 -5.72 -15.87
CA LEU A 189 -32.93 -6.16 -16.30
C LEU A 189 -33.12 -7.69 -16.21
N GLY A 190 -32.05 -8.46 -15.98
CA GLY A 190 -32.15 -9.90 -15.73
C GLY A 190 -32.74 -10.23 -14.36
N PRO A 191 -33.31 -11.43 -14.16
CA PRO A 191 -33.85 -11.86 -12.88
C PRO A 191 -32.79 -11.79 -11.78
N VAL A 192 -33.20 -11.29 -10.61
CA VAL A 192 -32.36 -11.23 -9.42
C VAL A 192 -32.63 -12.50 -8.62
N ASP A 193 -31.68 -13.43 -8.67
CA ASP A 193 -31.71 -14.65 -7.87
C ASP A 193 -30.53 -14.58 -6.89
N GLU A 194 -30.79 -13.99 -5.72
CA GLU A 194 -29.81 -13.86 -4.64
C GLU A 194 -30.07 -14.97 -3.61
N PRO A 195 -29.16 -15.96 -3.48
CA PRO A 195 -29.36 -17.05 -2.53
C PRO A 195 -29.46 -16.53 -1.09
N GLU A 196 -30.59 -16.78 -0.42
CA GLU A 196 -30.84 -16.30 0.95
C GLU A 196 -29.75 -16.74 1.94
N ILE A 197 -29.19 -17.94 1.78
CA ILE A 197 -28.09 -18.46 2.61
C ILE A 197 -26.82 -17.61 2.44
N GLY A 198 -26.54 -17.13 1.23
CA GLY A 198 -25.37 -16.30 0.96
C GLY A 198 -25.42 -14.94 1.66
N LYS A 199 -26.63 -14.43 1.93
CA LYS A 199 -26.82 -13.16 2.66
C LYS A 199 -26.40 -13.29 4.12
N LEU A 200 -26.61 -14.45 4.75
CA LEU A 200 -26.25 -14.70 6.14
C LEU A 200 -24.73 -14.68 6.38
N GLN A 201 -23.93 -14.93 5.34
CA GLN A 201 -22.47 -14.84 5.41
C GLN A 201 -21.98 -13.38 5.49
N LYS A 202 -22.77 -12.41 5.02
CA LYS A 202 -22.32 -11.04 4.86
C LYS A 202 -22.30 -10.30 6.20
N ASN A 203 -21.23 -9.57 6.44
CA ASN A 203 -21.11 -8.66 7.57
C ASN A 203 -22.15 -7.54 7.45
N PRO A 204 -23.08 -7.39 8.42
CA PRO A 204 -24.13 -6.36 8.37
C PRO A 204 -23.57 -4.93 8.47
N ASN A 205 -22.37 -4.75 9.01
CA ASN A 205 -21.76 -3.44 9.23
C ASN A 205 -20.98 -2.91 8.01
N VAL A 206 -20.92 -3.68 6.91
CA VAL A 206 -20.20 -3.28 5.70
C VAL A 206 -21.14 -3.31 4.50
N THR A 207 -21.17 -2.22 3.73
CA THR A 207 -21.97 -2.12 2.51
C THR A 207 -21.68 -3.29 1.56
N ILE A 208 -22.73 -3.92 1.03
CA ILE A 208 -22.63 -4.84 -0.10
C ILE A 208 -22.64 -3.98 -1.37
N ARG A 209 -21.58 -4.07 -2.19
CA ARG A 209 -21.41 -3.17 -3.32
C ARG A 209 -22.16 -3.69 -4.54
N MET A 210 -22.71 -2.73 -5.29
CA MET A 210 -23.30 -2.95 -6.60
C MET A 210 -22.23 -2.87 -7.71
N ARG A 211 -22.62 -3.26 -8.93
CA ARG A 211 -21.81 -3.03 -10.13
C ARG A 211 -21.46 -1.55 -10.29
N GLY A 212 -20.35 -1.25 -10.96
CA GLY A 212 -20.00 0.11 -11.32
C GLY A 212 -19.25 0.88 -10.23
N VAL A 213 -18.93 0.25 -9.11
CA VAL A 213 -18.34 0.92 -7.94
C VAL A 213 -16.90 0.46 -7.72
N MET A 214 -16.03 1.41 -7.39
CA MET A 214 -14.66 1.14 -6.95
C MET A 214 -14.62 0.76 -5.47
N GLU A 215 -13.73 -0.16 -5.14
CA GLU A 215 -13.44 -0.61 -3.80
C GLU A 215 -11.94 -0.54 -3.51
N LYS A 216 -11.58 -0.58 -2.24
CA LYS A 216 -10.20 -0.63 -1.77
C LYS A 216 -10.17 -1.10 -0.32
N CYS A 217 -8.99 -1.47 0.18
CA CYS A 217 -8.78 -1.59 1.62
C CYS A 217 -9.15 -0.27 2.32
N THR A 218 -9.95 -0.35 3.38
CA THR A 218 -10.40 0.77 4.21
C THR A 218 -9.83 0.72 5.62
N PHE A 219 -8.77 -0.05 5.88
CA PHE A 219 -8.31 -0.36 7.26
C PHE A 219 -9.45 -0.88 8.17
N CYS A 220 -10.43 -1.57 7.59
CA CYS A 220 -11.61 -2.05 8.31
C CYS A 220 -12.32 -0.92 9.08
N THR A 221 -12.67 0.18 8.39
CA THR A 221 -13.41 1.34 8.94
C THR A 221 -14.57 0.95 9.85
N GLN A 222 -15.31 -0.11 9.54
CA GLN A 222 -16.39 -0.61 10.37
C GLN A 222 -15.94 -0.98 11.80
N ARG A 223 -14.74 -1.56 11.95
CA ARG A 223 -14.17 -1.90 13.26
C ARG A 223 -13.67 -0.66 14.00
N ILE A 224 -13.08 0.28 13.25
CA ILE A 224 -12.64 1.58 13.79
C ILE A 224 -13.84 2.35 14.33
N GLU A 225 -14.90 2.50 13.53
CA GLU A 225 -16.09 3.24 13.93
C GLU A 225 -16.85 2.54 15.07
N SER A 226 -17.00 1.21 15.05
CA SER A 226 -17.60 0.48 16.17
C SER A 226 -16.83 0.70 17.49
N ALA A 227 -15.50 0.62 17.47
CA ALA A 227 -14.68 0.87 18.65
C ALA A 227 -14.75 2.34 19.11
N LYS A 228 -14.77 3.30 18.17
CA LYS A 228 -14.97 4.72 18.49
C LYS A 228 -16.32 4.99 19.14
N ILE A 229 -17.39 4.40 18.62
CA ILE A 229 -18.74 4.57 19.17
C ILE A 229 -18.80 3.98 20.58
N GLU A 230 -18.25 2.79 20.78
CA GLU A 230 -18.23 2.13 22.08
C GLU A 230 -17.39 2.91 23.10
N GLN A 231 -16.21 3.40 22.69
CA GLN A 231 -15.37 4.21 23.57
C GLN A 231 -16.04 5.52 23.96
N LYS A 232 -16.73 6.20 23.01
CA LYS A 232 -17.52 7.39 23.32
C LYS A 232 -18.65 7.09 24.29
N ARG A 233 -19.31 5.93 24.15
CA ARG A 233 -20.36 5.47 25.07
C ARG A 233 -19.81 5.27 26.49
N LEU A 234 -18.64 4.63 26.61
CA LEU A 234 -17.96 4.41 27.90
C LEU A 234 -17.45 5.72 28.53
N ALA A 235 -16.92 6.63 27.71
CA ALA A 235 -16.42 7.92 28.16
C ALA A 235 -17.52 8.81 28.75
N GLY A 236 -18.75 8.74 28.23
CA GLY A 236 -19.85 9.59 28.67
C GLY A 236 -19.45 11.08 28.65
N ALA A 237 -19.59 11.77 29.78
CA ALA A 237 -19.18 13.16 29.93
C ALA A 237 -17.71 13.35 30.34
N SER A 238 -16.95 12.28 30.59
CA SER A 238 -15.59 12.35 31.14
C SER A 238 -14.51 12.76 30.14
N GLY A 239 -14.85 12.95 28.86
CA GLY A 239 -13.92 13.40 27.82
C GLY A 239 -12.88 12.35 27.36
N HIS A 240 -12.82 11.17 27.98
CA HIS A 240 -11.86 10.09 27.66
C HIS A 240 -12.20 9.34 26.37
N ILE A 241 -12.19 10.03 25.23
CA ILE A 241 -12.57 9.50 23.92
C ILE A 241 -11.43 8.76 23.18
N LYS A 242 -10.19 8.79 23.70
CA LYS A 242 -9.04 8.12 23.10
C LYS A 242 -9.17 6.61 23.26
N ILE A 243 -9.00 5.88 22.17
CA ILE A 243 -9.03 4.43 22.14
C ILE A 243 -7.65 3.90 22.52
N ALA A 244 -7.60 2.98 23.47
CA ALA A 244 -6.38 2.30 23.88
C ALA A 244 -5.81 1.43 22.74
N ASP A 245 -4.48 1.35 22.66
CA ASP A 245 -3.82 0.51 21.68
C ASP A 245 -4.23 -0.97 21.81
N GLY A 246 -4.27 -1.68 20.69
CA GLY A 246 -4.72 -3.08 20.64
C GLY A 246 -6.24 -3.31 20.75
N THR A 247 -7.04 -2.29 21.09
CA THR A 247 -8.52 -2.38 21.11
C THR A 247 -9.08 -2.64 19.71
N ILE A 248 -8.53 -1.96 18.71
CA ILE A 248 -8.92 -2.16 17.30
C ILE A 248 -7.93 -3.12 16.66
N LYS A 249 -8.41 -4.31 16.30
CA LYS A 249 -7.68 -5.23 15.43
C LYS A 249 -8.34 -5.32 14.07
N THR A 250 -7.60 -4.96 13.02
CA THR A 250 -8.09 -5.15 11.64
C THR A 250 -8.21 -6.64 11.32
N ALA A 251 -9.08 -7.02 10.37
CA ALA A 251 -9.25 -8.43 10.02
C ALA A 251 -7.95 -9.09 9.53
N CYS A 252 -7.12 -8.34 8.79
CA CYS A 252 -5.83 -8.84 8.32
C CYS A 252 -4.78 -8.96 9.43
N GLN A 253 -4.78 -8.07 10.43
CA GLN A 253 -3.94 -8.19 11.62
C GLN A 253 -4.36 -9.39 12.48
N GLN A 254 -5.65 -9.49 12.82
CA GLN A 254 -6.15 -10.51 13.74
C GLN A 254 -5.93 -11.95 13.26
N VAL A 255 -5.95 -12.18 11.95
CA VAL A 255 -5.80 -13.54 11.37
C VAL A 255 -4.34 -13.91 11.11
N CYS A 256 -3.40 -12.95 11.15
CA CYS A 256 -2.02 -13.21 10.77
C CYS A 256 -1.35 -14.10 11.82
N PRO A 257 -0.96 -15.35 11.49
CA PRO A 257 -0.43 -16.28 12.50
C PRO A 257 0.97 -15.88 13.01
N THR A 258 1.65 -14.99 12.29
CA THR A 258 3.01 -14.52 12.60
C THR A 258 3.03 -13.09 13.11
N ASP A 259 1.85 -12.51 13.41
CA ASP A 259 1.69 -11.11 13.85
C ASP A 259 2.46 -10.10 12.98
N ALA A 260 2.51 -10.36 11.66
CA ALA A 260 3.30 -9.54 10.75
C ALA A 260 2.67 -8.18 10.44
N ILE A 261 1.40 -7.96 10.76
CA ILE A 261 0.67 -6.73 10.46
C ILE A 261 0.30 -6.08 11.79
N SER A 262 0.86 -4.92 12.11
CA SER A 262 0.42 -4.09 13.24
C SER A 262 -0.35 -2.89 12.72
N PHE A 263 -1.50 -2.61 13.34
CA PHE A 263 -2.36 -1.47 13.05
C PHE A 263 -2.71 -0.79 14.36
N GLY A 264 -2.67 0.55 14.36
CA GLY A 264 -2.94 1.34 15.56
C GLY A 264 -2.82 2.84 15.31
N ASP A 265 -2.79 3.57 16.42
CA ASP A 265 -2.66 5.02 16.43
C ASP A 265 -1.19 5.44 16.29
N ILE A 266 -0.85 6.15 15.21
CA ILE A 266 0.52 6.60 14.94
C ILE A 266 0.85 7.94 15.59
N SER A 267 -0.14 8.66 16.14
CA SER A 267 0.15 9.86 16.94
C SER A 267 0.63 9.50 18.36
N ASP A 268 0.34 8.28 18.80
CA ASP A 268 0.82 7.75 20.07
C ASP A 268 2.19 7.09 19.88
N ALA A 269 3.25 7.69 20.43
CA ALA A 269 4.60 7.14 20.36
C ALA A 269 4.75 5.79 21.08
N SER A 270 3.85 5.47 22.03
CA SER A 270 3.89 4.22 22.78
C SER A 270 3.19 3.07 22.06
N SER A 271 2.43 3.32 20.99
CA SER A 271 1.72 2.27 20.26
C SER A 271 2.67 1.31 19.54
N GLU A 272 2.24 0.07 19.37
CA GLU A 272 3.03 -0.96 18.68
C GLU A 272 3.41 -0.52 17.26
N VAL A 273 2.47 0.11 16.54
CA VAL A 273 2.68 0.56 15.16
C VAL A 273 3.70 1.70 15.09
N SER A 274 3.71 2.62 16.06
CA SER A 274 4.69 3.71 16.14
C SER A 274 6.09 3.17 16.41
N GLN A 275 6.23 2.22 17.34
CA GLN A 275 7.50 1.56 17.63
C GLN A 275 8.03 0.80 16.40
N MET A 276 7.16 0.07 15.68
CA MET A 276 7.54 -0.57 14.42
C MET A 276 8.00 0.46 13.38
N LYS A 277 7.27 1.56 13.22
CA LYS A 277 7.60 2.63 12.26
C LYS A 277 8.91 3.37 12.60
N ALA A 278 9.27 3.43 13.88
CA ALA A 278 10.52 4.00 14.35
C ALA A 278 11.75 3.10 14.10
N SER A 279 11.55 1.83 13.73
CA SER A 279 12.65 0.93 13.40
C SER A 279 13.45 1.42 12.18
N ASP A 280 14.78 1.27 12.22
CA ASP A 280 15.68 1.54 11.09
C ASP A 280 15.36 0.73 9.82
N ARG A 281 14.61 -0.37 9.97
CA ARG A 281 14.18 -1.23 8.86
C ARG A 281 12.94 -0.69 8.12
N ASN A 282 12.30 0.34 8.65
CA ASN A 282 11.04 0.85 8.15
C ASN A 282 11.25 1.62 6.84
N TYR A 283 10.45 1.31 5.83
CA TYR A 283 10.45 2.01 4.56
C TYR A 283 9.04 2.11 3.97
N SER A 284 8.84 3.12 3.12
CA SER A 284 7.62 3.26 2.33
C SER A 284 7.86 2.76 0.90
N VAL A 285 6.88 2.02 0.38
CA VAL A 285 6.91 1.58 -1.02
C VAL A 285 6.67 2.80 -1.91
N LEU A 286 7.52 2.98 -2.94
CA LEU A 286 7.47 4.13 -3.86
C LEU A 286 7.59 5.51 -3.16
N GLY A 287 8.41 5.62 -2.12
CA GLY A 287 8.62 6.87 -1.37
C GLY A 287 8.99 8.09 -2.24
N TYR A 288 9.67 7.86 -3.37
CA TYR A 288 10.05 8.92 -4.32
C TYR A 288 8.85 9.66 -4.95
N LEU A 289 7.65 9.07 -4.95
CA LEU A 289 6.44 9.73 -5.45
C LEU A 289 5.85 10.75 -4.47
N ASN A 290 6.40 10.83 -3.24
CA ASN A 290 5.88 11.67 -2.17
C ASN A 290 4.37 11.48 -1.92
N ALA A 291 3.89 10.24 -2.08
CA ALA A 291 2.51 9.86 -1.80
C ALA A 291 2.22 9.79 -0.29
N ARG A 292 3.26 9.75 0.55
CA ARG A 292 3.18 9.73 2.03
C ARG A 292 2.22 8.64 2.54
N PRO A 293 2.55 7.35 2.30
CA PRO A 293 1.69 6.25 2.72
C PRO A 293 1.66 6.09 4.25
N ARG A 294 0.46 5.84 4.79
CA ARG A 294 0.25 5.49 6.20
C ARG A 294 0.60 4.03 6.51
N THR A 295 0.58 3.16 5.49
CA THR A 295 1.16 1.82 5.58
C THR A 295 2.64 1.86 5.23
N THR A 296 3.48 1.30 6.09
CA THR A 296 4.91 1.14 5.85
C THR A 296 5.34 -0.30 6.11
N TYR A 297 6.55 -0.64 5.69
CA TYR A 297 7.03 -2.02 5.68
C TYR A 297 8.37 -2.10 6.40
N LEU A 298 8.59 -3.17 7.17
CA LEU A 298 9.92 -3.50 7.68
C LEU A 298 10.63 -4.40 6.68
N ALA A 299 11.85 -4.03 6.31
CA ALA A 299 12.66 -4.79 5.37
C ALA A 299 12.91 -6.23 5.87
N ARG A 300 12.78 -7.21 4.98
CA ARG A 300 13.08 -8.62 5.29
C ARG A 300 14.58 -8.80 5.52
N LEU A 301 14.95 -9.38 6.66
CA LEU A 301 16.33 -9.72 6.96
C LEU A 301 16.54 -11.21 6.73
N ARG A 302 17.54 -11.57 5.92
CA ARG A 302 17.93 -12.97 5.74
C ARG A 302 19.19 -13.22 6.56
N ASN A 303 19.23 -14.35 7.26
CA ASN A 303 20.37 -14.77 8.07
C ASN A 303 21.06 -15.99 7.44
N PRO A 304 21.83 -15.81 6.34
CA PRO A 304 22.55 -16.91 5.70
C PRO A 304 23.66 -17.43 6.60
N ASN A 305 23.86 -18.75 6.62
CA ASN A 305 24.93 -19.38 7.39
C ASN A 305 26.27 -19.24 6.63
N PRO A 306 27.31 -18.58 7.19
CA PRO A 306 28.58 -18.37 6.50
C PRO A 306 29.34 -19.64 6.12
N LYS A 307 29.01 -20.79 6.72
CA LYS A 307 29.64 -22.09 6.43
C LYS A 307 29.07 -22.77 5.19
N MET A 308 27.96 -22.27 4.64
CA MET A 308 27.33 -22.84 3.46
C MET A 308 28.11 -22.40 2.20
N PRO A 309 28.30 -23.30 1.21
CA PRO A 309 29.06 -22.99 -0.01
C PRO A 309 28.39 -21.90 -0.87
N ASP A 310 27.08 -21.73 -0.75
CA ASP A 310 26.21 -20.74 -1.38
C ASP A 310 25.92 -19.52 -0.48
N ALA A 311 26.73 -19.30 0.56
CA ALA A 311 26.55 -18.17 1.47
C ALA A 311 26.76 -16.83 0.76
N TYR A 312 25.69 -16.04 0.65
CA TYR A 312 25.73 -14.69 0.10
C TYR A 312 25.88 -13.63 1.21
N LYS A 313 26.67 -12.58 0.94
CA LYS A 313 26.84 -11.45 1.86
C LYS A 313 25.68 -10.45 1.82
N ALA A 314 25.02 -10.33 0.69
CA ALA A 314 23.88 -9.44 0.47
C ALA A 314 22.78 -10.16 -0.33
N PRO A 315 21.49 -9.85 -0.11
CA PRO A 315 20.40 -10.45 -0.88
C PRO A 315 20.55 -10.19 -2.39
N TYR A 316 20.19 -11.15 -3.24
CA TYR A 316 20.32 -11.01 -4.69
C TYR A 316 19.52 -9.83 -5.25
N ALA A 317 18.37 -9.50 -4.64
CA ALA A 317 17.58 -8.33 -4.98
C ALA A 317 18.36 -7.00 -4.88
N TYR A 318 19.34 -6.90 -3.98
CA TYR A 318 20.19 -5.72 -3.85
C TYR A 318 21.16 -5.59 -5.03
N GLY A 319 21.76 -6.70 -5.46
CA GLY A 319 22.62 -6.74 -6.64
C GLY A 319 21.88 -6.33 -7.91
N GLN A 320 20.72 -6.92 -8.15
CA GLN A 320 19.85 -6.60 -9.30
C GLN A 320 19.40 -5.13 -9.31
N TYR A 321 19.09 -4.56 -8.13
CA TYR A 321 18.76 -3.14 -8.03
C TYR A 321 19.94 -2.25 -8.43
N LYS A 322 21.16 -2.58 -7.97
CA LYS A 322 22.37 -1.83 -8.30
C LYS A 322 22.73 -1.94 -9.77
N GLU A 323 22.55 -3.10 -10.40
CA GLU A 323 22.78 -3.27 -11.84
C GLU A 323 21.80 -2.41 -12.66
N ARG A 324 20.51 -2.44 -12.31
CA ARG A 324 19.46 -1.72 -13.05
C ARG A 324 19.48 -0.20 -12.83
N TYR A 325 19.84 0.25 -11.63
CA TYR A 325 19.70 1.66 -11.22
C TYR A 325 20.99 2.31 -10.72
N GLY A 326 22.09 1.56 -10.56
CA GLY A 326 23.35 2.04 -9.98
C GLY A 326 24.26 2.81 -10.93
N HIS A 327 23.86 3.04 -12.18
CA HIS A 327 24.63 3.80 -13.18
C HIS A 327 24.31 5.30 -13.23
N SER A 328 23.76 5.90 -12.15
CA SER A 328 23.54 7.35 -12.09
C SER A 328 24.10 7.99 -10.81
N SER A 329 25.39 7.80 -10.55
CA SER A 329 26.15 8.65 -9.64
C SER A 329 27.66 8.34 -9.70
N GLY A 330 28.32 8.87 -10.73
CA GLY A 330 29.76 8.78 -10.89
C GLY A 330 30.26 9.79 -11.93
N GLY A 331 30.15 11.08 -11.61
CA GLY A 331 30.90 12.11 -12.31
C GLY A 331 32.38 11.95 -11.97
N ASP A 332 33.16 11.52 -12.96
CA ASP A 332 34.61 11.43 -12.87
C ASP A 332 35.19 12.83 -13.15
N TYR A 333 35.50 13.56 -12.08
CA TYR A 333 36.33 14.76 -12.11
C TYR A 333 37.61 14.43 -11.32
N GLY A 334 38.76 14.35 -12.01
CA GLY A 334 40.02 14.16 -11.27
C GLY A 334 41.33 13.89 -12.01
N ALA A 335 41.60 14.59 -13.11
CA ALA A 335 42.95 15.00 -13.58
C ALA A 335 44.07 13.95 -13.79
N GLY A 336 44.35 13.69 -15.06
CA GLY A 336 45.67 13.33 -15.57
C GLY A 336 45.90 14.01 -16.92
N HIS A 337 46.65 15.10 -16.93
CA HIS A 337 47.09 15.79 -18.16
C HIS A 337 48.04 14.89 -18.96
N THR A 338 47.74 14.65 -20.25
CA THR A 338 48.68 14.87 -21.37
C THR A 338 47.92 14.80 -22.71
N GLU A 339 47.96 15.94 -23.40
CA GLU A 339 47.81 16.26 -24.83
C GLU A 339 47.40 15.18 -25.86
N GLY A 340 46.44 15.56 -26.74
CA GLY A 340 46.44 15.10 -28.13
C GLY A 340 45.08 14.75 -28.76
N ALA A 341 44.52 15.70 -29.51
CA ALA A 341 43.63 15.52 -30.67
C ALA A 341 42.18 14.99 -30.48
N ALA A 342 41.22 15.92 -30.56
CA ALA A 342 39.94 15.74 -31.24
C ALA A 342 40.12 16.19 -32.73
N PRO A 343 39.22 15.90 -33.71
CA PRO A 343 37.76 15.79 -33.55
C PRO A 343 37.02 14.82 -34.51
N SER A 344 35.68 14.97 -34.58
CA SER A 344 34.68 14.46 -35.55
C SER A 344 34.02 13.12 -35.22
N HIS A 345 32.76 12.84 -35.57
CA HIS A 345 31.54 13.58 -35.89
C HIS A 345 30.41 12.53 -35.78
N ASP A 346 29.19 12.99 -35.52
CA ASP A 346 27.89 12.40 -35.83
C ASP A 346 27.82 10.95 -36.36
N ALA A 347 27.10 10.09 -35.64
CA ALA A 347 26.44 8.93 -36.24
C ALA A 347 25.11 8.63 -35.54
N HIS A 348 24.06 9.29 -36.01
CA HIS A 348 22.72 8.70 -36.04
C HIS A 348 22.78 7.39 -36.83
N SER A 349 22.16 6.33 -36.33
CA SER A 349 21.83 5.15 -37.14
C SER A 349 20.35 4.80 -37.01
N PRO A 350 19.75 4.28 -38.09
CA PRO A 350 18.36 4.52 -38.45
C PRO A 350 17.44 3.33 -38.17
N HIS A 351 16.15 3.62 -38.29
CA HIS A 351 15.00 2.72 -38.27
C HIS A 351 15.19 1.40 -39.04
N SER A 352 14.58 0.33 -38.52
CA SER A 352 13.85 -0.63 -39.36
C SER A 352 12.49 -0.93 -38.73
N GLU A 353 11.45 -0.66 -39.51
CA GLU A 353 10.04 -0.92 -39.25
C GLU A 353 9.70 -2.37 -39.59
N ALA A 354 8.75 -2.97 -38.87
CA ALA A 354 7.69 -3.82 -39.43
C ALA A 354 6.63 -4.11 -38.35
N ALA A 355 5.53 -3.36 -38.39
CA ALA A 355 4.29 -3.71 -37.69
C ALA A 355 3.31 -4.33 -38.70
N PRO A 356 2.70 -5.49 -38.43
CA PRO A 356 1.60 -5.99 -39.25
C PRO A 356 0.26 -5.40 -38.77
N ALA A 357 -0.47 -4.80 -39.71
CA ALA A 357 -1.86 -4.40 -39.55
C ALA A 357 -2.78 -5.64 -39.53
N ALA A 358 -3.75 -5.65 -38.63
CA ALA A 358 -4.81 -6.65 -38.61
C ALA A 358 -6.12 -6.05 -39.14
N HIS A 359 -6.71 -6.78 -40.09
CA HIS A 359 -8.11 -6.68 -40.50
C HIS A 359 -9.06 -7.21 -39.41
#